data_AF-T5AF91-F1
#
_entry.id   AF-T5AF91-F1
#
_cell.length_a   1.000
_cell.length_b   1.000
_cell.length_c   1.000
_cell.angle_alpha   90.00
_cell.angle_beta   90.00
_cell.angle_gamma   90.00
#
_symmetry.space_group_name_H-M   'P 1'
#
loop_
_entity.id
_entity.type
_entity.pdbx_description
1 polymer ?
#
loop_
_entity_poly.entity_id
_entity_poly.type
_entity_poly.pdbx_seq_one_letter_code
_entity_poly.pdbx_strand_id
1 'polypeptide(L)'
;MDLIPQLRASLLAISLPAPSTAFLTTLVASRSPPPPLPSLIATAKARLLACDLAAPAALLDAAMLPALPAAAMAADASSARLSRDVHIHATAKARLLACDLAAPAALLDAAMLPALPAAAMAADASSARLSRDVHVQVLDVENLSVSRWDQIEELEAVARGERTRGRQVVRVAAGADDDAAVAPDNDGPRSRRDAVAAVAGPSATHRLVLQDCRGNRVYAVELRRIDRIGIGKTNIGEKMLLRAGTVVARGTVLLTPETCLPLGGRIEAWHEAWAESRLQRLKDVVGGRHTR
;
A
#
# COMPACT_ATOMS: atom_id res chain seq x y z
N MET A 1 -3.60 0.53 72.89
CA MET A 1 -2.54 0.69 71.86
C MET A 1 -3.15 0.33 70.53
N ASP A 2 -3.16 1.25 69.58
CA ASP A 2 -3.79 1.01 68.28
C ASP A 2 -2.93 0.07 67.44
N LEU A 3 -3.43 -1.14 67.19
CA LEU A 3 -2.71 -2.20 66.46
C LEU A 3 -2.52 -1.88 64.98
N ILE A 4 -3.42 -1.09 64.40
CA ILE A 4 -3.43 -0.73 62.97
C ILE A 4 -2.21 0.13 62.57
N PRO A 5 -1.90 1.27 63.22
CA PRO A 5 -0.70 2.05 62.88
C PRO A 5 0.60 1.28 63.13
N GLN A 6 0.65 0.45 64.19
CA GLN A 6 1.82 -0.38 64.48
C GLN A 6 2.08 -1.42 63.38
N LEU A 7 1.03 -2.09 62.92
CA LEU A 7 1.13 -3.07 61.83
C LEU A 7 1.50 -2.41 60.49
N ARG A 8 0.96 -1.22 60.20
CA ARG A 8 1.36 -0.43 59.02
C ARG A 8 2.84 -0.08 59.06
N ALA A 9 3.34 0.41 60.19
CA ALA A 9 4.75 0.75 60.37
C ALA A 9 5.66 -0.47 60.18
N SER A 10 5.29 -1.63 60.73
CA SER A 10 6.06 -2.87 60.56
C SER A 10 6.09 -3.38 59.12
N LEU A 11 5.01 -3.23 58.35
CA LEU A 11 4.98 -3.66 56.94
C LEU A 11 5.81 -2.73 56.05
N LEU A 12 5.75 -1.41 56.29
CA LEU A 12 6.57 -0.42 55.59
C LEU A 12 8.06 -0.60 55.90
N ALA A 13 8.42 -0.97 57.13
CA ALA A 13 9.80 -1.26 57.52
C ALA A 13 10.41 -2.46 56.77
N ILE A 14 9.58 -3.34 56.20
CA ILE A 14 10.00 -4.51 55.40
C ILE A 14 9.90 -4.19 53.89
N SER A 15 9.77 -2.91 53.52
CA SER A 15 9.71 -2.42 52.13
C SER A 15 8.52 -2.99 51.33
N LEU A 16 7.42 -3.35 51.99
CA LEU A 16 6.19 -3.74 51.29
C LEU A 16 5.38 -2.50 50.87
N PRO A 17 4.58 -2.61 49.78
CA PRO A 17 3.67 -1.54 49.36
C PRO A 17 2.69 -1.13 50.48
N ALA A 18 2.29 0.15 50.51
CA ALA A 18 1.38 0.68 51.51
C ALA A 18 0.02 -0.06 51.49
N PRO A 19 -0.33 -0.80 52.56
CA PRO A 19 -1.60 -1.52 52.64
C PRO A 19 -2.78 -0.55 52.87
N SER A 20 -3.92 -0.86 52.27
CA SER A 20 -5.14 -0.07 52.45
C SER A 20 -5.62 -0.10 53.90
N THR A 21 -6.24 0.99 54.38
CA THR A 21 -6.79 1.03 55.75
C THR A 21 -7.90 0.00 55.94
N ALA A 22 -8.75 -0.22 54.92
CA ALA A 22 -9.83 -1.19 54.97
C ALA A 22 -9.33 -2.64 55.13
N PHE A 23 -8.20 -2.97 54.48
CA PHE A 23 -7.56 -4.28 54.61
C PHE A 23 -7.06 -4.53 56.04
N LEU A 24 -6.37 -3.55 56.65
CA LEU A 24 -5.84 -3.69 58.01
C LEU A 24 -6.96 -3.83 59.05
N THR A 25 -8.04 -3.06 58.91
CA THR A 25 -9.20 -3.14 59.82
C THR A 25 -9.86 -4.51 59.74
N THR A 26 -10.04 -5.04 58.52
CA THR A 26 -10.61 -6.38 58.31
C THR A 26 -9.73 -7.48 58.89
N LEU A 27 -8.41 -7.34 58.76
CA LEU A 27 -7.44 -8.33 59.22
C LEU A 27 -7.37 -8.38 60.76
N VAL A 28 -7.42 -7.23 61.44
CA VAL A 28 -7.48 -7.16 62.91
C VAL A 28 -8.83 -7.61 63.46
N ALA A 29 -9.94 -7.26 62.80
CA ALA A 29 -11.29 -7.62 63.22
C ALA A 29 -11.68 -9.08 62.87
N SER A 30 -10.86 -9.79 62.09
CA SER A 30 -11.18 -11.14 61.60
C SER A 30 -11.30 -12.21 62.70
N ARG A 31 -10.71 -12.00 63.89
CA ARG A 31 -10.76 -12.92 65.04
C ARG A 31 -10.86 -12.15 66.35
N SER A 32 -11.64 -12.68 67.29
CA SER A 32 -11.75 -12.17 68.66
C SER A 32 -11.37 -13.27 69.66
N PRO A 33 -10.29 -13.12 70.46
CA PRO A 33 -9.36 -11.99 70.50
C PRO A 33 -8.41 -11.94 69.28
N PRO A 34 -7.84 -10.75 68.97
CA PRO A 34 -6.95 -10.60 67.83
C PRO A 34 -5.67 -11.44 68.01
N PRO A 35 -5.15 -12.07 66.95
CA PRO A 35 -3.94 -12.87 67.03
C PRO A 35 -2.72 -11.98 67.31
N PRO A 36 -1.61 -12.56 67.81
CA PRO A 36 -0.42 -11.79 68.16
C PRO A 36 0.17 -11.10 66.92
N LEU A 37 0.80 -9.94 67.14
CA LEU A 37 1.34 -9.06 66.08
C LEU A 37 2.19 -9.79 65.01
N PRO A 38 3.08 -10.75 65.35
CA PRO A 38 3.85 -11.48 64.35
C PRO A 38 2.98 -12.28 63.37
N SER A 39 1.87 -12.86 63.84
CA SER A 39 0.94 -13.62 63.00
C SER A 39 0.17 -12.70 62.05
N LEU A 40 -0.20 -11.50 62.52
CA LEU A 40 -0.85 -10.48 61.69
C LEU A 40 0.10 -9.97 60.60
N ILE A 41 1.36 -9.71 60.94
CA ILE A 41 2.40 -9.30 59.97
C ILE A 41 2.63 -10.39 58.91
N ALA A 42 2.77 -11.66 59.33
CA ALA A 42 2.97 -12.77 58.40
C ALA A 42 1.79 -12.94 57.43
N THR A 43 0.57 -12.83 57.95
CA THR A 43 -0.66 -12.94 57.13
C THR A 43 -0.80 -11.76 56.18
N ALA A 44 -0.52 -10.54 56.64
CA ALA A 44 -0.56 -9.35 55.81
C ALA A 44 0.50 -9.42 54.70
N LYS A 45 1.74 -9.82 55.04
CA LYS A 45 2.83 -10.04 54.07
C LYS A 45 2.45 -11.05 53.00
N ALA A 46 1.91 -12.21 53.38
CA ALA A 46 1.52 -13.25 52.43
C ALA A 46 0.45 -12.77 51.44
N ARG A 47 -0.55 -12.01 51.92
CA ARG A 47 -1.62 -11.49 51.07
C ARG A 47 -1.15 -10.36 50.16
N LEU A 48 -0.25 -9.49 50.63
CA LEU A 48 0.34 -8.42 49.82
C LEU A 48 1.23 -8.99 48.70
N LEU A 49 2.01 -10.05 49.00
CA LEU A 49 2.86 -10.71 48.00
C LEU A 49 2.07 -11.53 46.97
N ALA A 50 0.87 -11.99 47.31
CA ALA A 50 -0.02 -12.72 46.41
C ALA A 50 -0.99 -11.81 45.63
N CYS A 51 -0.94 -10.50 45.85
CA CYS A 51 -1.83 -9.54 45.21
C CYS A 51 -1.39 -9.24 43.77
N ASP A 52 -2.34 -9.19 42.84
CA ASP A 52 -2.12 -8.65 41.51
C ASP A 52 -2.04 -7.12 41.59
N LEU A 53 -0.93 -6.55 41.11
CA LEU A 53 -0.69 -5.11 41.12
C LEU A 53 -1.52 -4.37 40.04
N ALA A 54 -2.00 -5.07 39.01
CA ALA A 54 -2.82 -4.50 37.94
C ALA A 54 -4.32 -4.41 38.30
N ALA A 55 -4.76 -5.13 39.33
CA ALA A 55 -6.11 -5.10 39.87
C ALA A 55 -6.07 -4.95 41.41
N PRO A 56 -5.64 -3.79 41.95
CA PRO A 56 -5.32 -3.62 43.38
C PRO A 56 -6.55 -3.57 44.31
N ALA A 57 -7.71 -4.04 43.85
CA ALA A 57 -8.99 -3.86 44.51
C ALA A 57 -8.92 -4.32 45.99
N ALA A 58 -9.11 -3.33 46.88
CA ALA A 58 -9.21 -3.43 48.34
C ALA A 58 -7.94 -3.73 49.15
N LEU A 59 -6.81 -4.16 48.58
CA LEU A 59 -5.60 -4.53 49.37
C LEU A 59 -4.54 -3.43 49.45
N LEU A 60 -4.37 -2.64 48.40
CA LEU A 60 -3.31 -1.64 48.27
C LEU A 60 -3.87 -0.23 48.12
N ASP A 61 -3.14 0.77 48.60
CA ASP A 61 -3.44 2.17 48.28
C ASP A 61 -2.82 2.52 46.91
N ALA A 62 -3.64 2.45 45.86
CA ALA A 62 -3.22 2.71 44.49
C ALA A 62 -2.61 4.10 44.28
N ALA A 63 -2.97 5.08 45.12
CA ALA A 63 -2.42 6.44 45.04
C ALA A 63 -0.95 6.53 45.49
N MET A 64 -0.47 5.53 46.24
CA MET A 64 0.89 5.48 46.82
C MET A 64 1.85 4.55 46.06
N LEU A 65 1.39 3.92 44.97
CA LEU A 65 2.23 3.09 44.10
C LEU A 65 2.86 3.95 42.99
N PRO A 66 4.20 4.09 42.94
CA PRO A 66 4.85 4.79 41.85
C PRO A 66 4.64 4.00 40.54
N ALA A 67 3.91 4.59 39.60
CA ALA A 67 3.76 4.03 38.26
C ALA A 67 5.10 4.13 37.49
N LEU A 68 5.38 3.15 36.64
CA LEU A 68 6.50 3.23 35.72
C LEU A 68 6.36 4.50 34.87
N PRO A 69 7.42 5.33 34.75
CA PRO A 69 7.36 6.53 33.94
C PRO A 69 7.09 6.13 32.49
N ALA A 70 6.02 6.67 31.89
CA ALA A 70 5.66 6.41 30.49
C ALA A 70 6.83 6.67 29.51
N ALA A 71 7.81 7.49 29.91
CA ALA A 71 9.03 7.77 29.18
C ALA A 71 10.04 6.60 29.12
N ALA A 72 10.06 5.68 30.10
CA ALA A 72 11.00 4.55 30.09
C ALA A 72 10.61 3.46 29.08
N MET A 73 9.32 3.34 28.74
CA MET A 73 8.85 2.52 27.61
C MET A 73 9.08 3.18 26.24
N ALA A 74 9.45 4.47 26.21
CA ALA A 74 9.72 5.21 24.98
C ALA A 74 11.20 5.19 24.56
N ALA A 75 12.12 4.67 25.38
CA ALA A 75 13.54 4.60 25.03
C ALA A 75 13.83 3.55 23.95
N ASP A 76 13.08 2.44 23.92
CA ASP A 76 13.03 1.49 22.78
C ASP A 76 12.23 2.03 21.59
N ALA A 77 11.54 3.16 21.77
CA ALA A 77 10.72 3.75 20.72
C ALA A 77 11.53 4.54 19.70
N SER A 78 12.84 4.77 19.83
CA SER A 78 13.61 5.44 18.78
C SER A 78 13.72 4.57 17.53
N SER A 79 14.05 3.28 17.71
CA SER A 79 14.07 2.29 16.62
C SER A 79 12.65 1.96 16.14
N ALA A 80 11.68 1.86 17.06
CA ALA A 80 10.28 1.62 16.70
C ALA A 80 9.60 2.83 16.06
N ARG A 81 9.99 4.08 16.35
CA ARG A 81 9.51 5.32 15.69
C ARG A 81 10.11 5.45 14.32
N LEU A 82 11.42 5.26 14.15
CA LEU A 82 12.05 5.21 12.83
C LEU A 82 11.40 4.13 11.96
N SER A 83 11.19 2.93 12.51
CA SER A 83 10.49 1.86 11.82
C SER A 83 9.04 2.25 11.53
N ARG A 84 8.28 2.75 12.51
CA ARG A 84 6.87 3.17 12.34
C ARG A 84 6.73 4.30 11.32
N ASP A 85 7.60 5.29 11.33
CA ASP A 85 7.61 6.41 10.39
C ASP A 85 7.91 5.91 8.97
N VAL A 86 8.89 5.01 8.80
CA VAL A 86 9.14 4.34 7.53
C VAL A 86 7.91 3.54 7.05
N HIS A 87 7.24 2.81 7.94
CA HIS A 87 6.01 2.08 7.60
C HIS A 87 4.85 3.01 7.26
N ILE A 88 4.70 4.14 7.96
CA ILE A 88 3.70 5.16 7.66
C ILE A 88 3.98 5.80 6.30
N HIS A 89 5.23 6.18 6.00
CA HIS A 89 5.61 6.74 4.71
C HIS A 89 5.41 5.74 3.57
N ALA A 90 5.81 4.48 3.75
CA ALA A 90 5.61 3.42 2.77
C ALA A 90 4.12 3.16 2.52
N THR A 91 3.32 3.09 3.60
CA THR A 91 1.87 2.89 3.51
C THR A 91 1.18 4.09 2.86
N ALA A 92 1.55 5.32 3.23
CA ALA A 92 1.01 6.54 2.64
C ALA A 92 1.36 6.62 1.15
N LYS A 93 2.62 6.36 0.78
CA LYS A 93 3.06 6.29 -0.61
C LYS A 93 2.28 5.23 -1.40
N ALA A 94 2.12 4.03 -0.85
CA ALA A 94 1.36 2.97 -1.51
C ALA A 94 -0.10 3.38 -1.75
N ARG A 95 -0.75 3.99 -0.75
CA ARG A 95 -2.13 4.49 -0.87
C ARG A 95 -2.26 5.63 -1.88
N LEU A 96 -1.30 6.56 -1.92
CA LEU A 96 -1.24 7.65 -2.90
C LEU A 96 -1.04 7.14 -4.33
N LEU A 97 -0.20 6.12 -4.51
CA LEU A 97 0.03 5.53 -5.82
C LEU A 97 -1.18 4.70 -6.31
N ALA A 98 -1.96 4.13 -5.39
CA ALA A 98 -3.14 3.32 -5.68
C ALA A 98 -4.48 4.11 -5.76
N CYS A 99 -4.51 5.39 -5.39
CA CYS A 99 -5.74 6.18 -5.41
C CYS A 99 -6.04 6.80 -6.78
N ASP A 100 -7.29 7.18 -7.03
CA ASP A 100 -7.65 8.03 -8.17
C ASP A 100 -7.25 9.49 -7.87
N LEU A 101 -6.43 10.07 -8.75
CA LEU A 101 -5.92 11.44 -8.64
C LEU A 101 -7.02 12.50 -8.83
N ALA A 102 -8.09 12.18 -9.58
CA ALA A 102 -9.19 13.09 -9.88
C ALA A 102 -10.38 12.95 -8.92
N ALA A 103 -10.34 11.99 -7.98
CA ALA A 103 -11.44 11.78 -7.04
C ALA A 103 -11.45 12.85 -5.93
N PRO A 104 -12.63 13.36 -5.54
CA PRO A 104 -12.75 14.40 -4.49
C PRO A 104 -12.35 13.91 -3.08
N ALA A 105 -12.21 12.59 -2.89
CA ALA A 105 -11.71 11.97 -1.67
C ALA A 105 -10.21 11.60 -1.74
N ALA A 106 -9.47 12.15 -2.71
CA ALA A 106 -8.03 11.95 -2.77
C ALA A 106 -7.39 12.41 -1.46
N LEU A 107 -6.41 11.64 -0.98
CA LEU A 107 -5.52 11.99 0.15
C LEU A 107 -4.74 13.30 -0.08
N LEU A 108 -4.93 13.96 -1.22
CA LEU A 108 -4.19 15.08 -1.73
C LEU A 108 -5.12 16.29 -1.82
N ASP A 109 -4.61 17.45 -1.41
CA ASP A 109 -5.28 18.72 -1.68
C ASP A 109 -5.11 19.08 -3.16
N ALA A 110 -6.18 18.96 -3.93
CA ALA A 110 -6.20 19.29 -5.35
C ALA A 110 -5.88 20.77 -5.63
N ALA A 111 -6.08 21.68 -4.66
CA ALA A 111 -5.72 23.08 -4.80
C ALA A 111 -4.19 23.27 -4.86
N MET A 112 -3.43 22.41 -4.18
CA MET A 112 -1.97 22.43 -4.15
C MET A 112 -1.33 21.75 -5.36
N LEU A 113 -2.12 21.04 -6.18
CA LEU A 113 -1.62 20.33 -7.35
C LEU A 113 -1.77 21.18 -8.63
N PRO A 114 -0.65 21.44 -9.34
CA PRO A 114 -0.66 21.86 -10.73
C PRO A 114 -1.54 20.98 -11.62
N ALA A 115 -2.45 21.59 -12.38
CA ALA A 115 -3.13 20.92 -13.49
C ALA A 115 -2.49 21.26 -14.83
N LEU A 116 -2.86 20.46 -15.83
CA LEU A 116 -2.52 20.68 -17.22
C LEU A 116 -3.12 22.02 -17.70
N PRO A 117 -2.32 22.89 -18.34
CA PRO A 117 -2.81 24.19 -18.81
C PRO A 117 -3.71 24.01 -20.03
N ALA A 118 -4.99 24.39 -19.89
CA ALA A 118 -6.01 24.21 -20.95
C ALA A 118 -5.58 24.75 -22.32
N ALA A 119 -4.91 25.91 -22.34
CA ALA A 119 -4.42 26.52 -23.58
C ALA A 119 -3.36 25.68 -24.31
N ALA A 120 -2.52 24.93 -23.59
CA ALA A 120 -1.55 24.03 -24.22
C ALA A 120 -2.21 22.74 -24.71
N MET A 121 -3.33 22.33 -24.09
CA MET A 121 -4.08 21.12 -24.44
C MET A 121 -5.00 21.32 -25.64
N ALA A 122 -5.16 22.54 -26.13
CA ALA A 122 -5.96 22.83 -27.29
C ALA A 122 -5.30 22.25 -28.57
N ALA A 123 -6.12 21.65 -29.44
CA ALA A 123 -5.62 20.95 -30.63
C ALA A 123 -5.03 21.89 -31.69
N ASP A 124 -5.46 23.15 -31.69
CA ASP A 124 -4.98 24.24 -32.54
C ASP A 124 -3.68 24.88 -32.04
N ALA A 125 -3.29 24.64 -30.79
CA ALA A 125 -2.02 25.11 -30.25
C ALA A 125 -0.84 24.42 -30.96
N SER A 126 0.08 25.23 -31.50
CA SER A 126 1.22 24.73 -32.27
C SER A 126 2.16 23.88 -31.43
N SER A 127 2.71 24.46 -30.37
CA SER A 127 3.57 23.81 -29.38
C SER A 127 3.73 24.71 -28.15
N ALA A 128 3.71 24.13 -26.97
CA ALA A 128 3.95 24.80 -25.70
C ALA A 128 4.78 23.89 -24.77
N ARG A 129 5.40 24.48 -23.75
CA ARG A 129 6.08 23.75 -22.69
C ARG A 129 5.34 23.92 -21.38
N LEU A 130 5.25 22.85 -20.59
CA LEU A 130 4.72 22.94 -19.24
C LEU A 130 5.63 23.86 -18.40
N SER A 131 5.07 24.85 -17.72
CA SER A 131 5.82 25.77 -16.86
C SER A 131 6.18 25.19 -15.49
N ARG A 132 5.51 24.10 -15.11
CA ARG A 132 5.59 23.48 -13.79
C ARG A 132 5.44 21.97 -13.92
N ASP A 133 5.87 21.28 -12.87
CA ASP A 133 5.69 19.86 -12.70
C ASP A 133 4.20 19.53 -12.54
N VAL A 134 3.70 18.54 -13.28
CA VAL A 134 2.30 18.11 -13.27
C VAL A 134 2.23 16.61 -13.02
N HIS A 135 1.49 16.22 -11.99
CA HIS A 135 1.19 14.82 -11.72
C HIS A 135 -0.03 14.39 -12.54
N VAL A 136 0.09 13.25 -13.18
CA VAL A 136 -0.96 12.65 -13.99
C VAL A 136 -1.07 11.17 -13.68
N GLN A 137 -2.20 10.59 -14.07
CA GLN A 137 -2.43 9.15 -14.02
C GLN A 137 -2.76 8.60 -15.41
N VAL A 138 -2.37 7.36 -15.66
CA VAL A 138 -2.64 6.66 -16.92
C VAL A 138 -4.06 6.11 -16.91
N LEU A 139 -4.85 6.45 -17.93
CA LEU A 139 -6.18 5.88 -18.16
C LEU A 139 -6.18 4.79 -19.24
N ASP A 140 -5.26 4.87 -20.19
CA ASP A 140 -5.17 3.93 -21.30
C ASP A 140 -3.75 3.86 -21.87
N VAL A 141 -3.42 2.72 -22.49
CA VAL A 141 -2.15 2.47 -23.19
C VAL A 141 -2.40 1.66 -24.46
N GLU A 142 -1.89 2.16 -25.58
CA GLU A 142 -1.94 1.48 -26.87
C GLU A 142 -0.54 1.41 -27.49
N ASN A 143 -0.25 0.30 -28.16
CA ASN A 143 0.93 0.18 -29.02
C ASN A 143 0.52 0.55 -30.45
N LEU A 144 1.13 1.60 -30.99
CA LEU A 144 0.88 2.11 -32.33
C LEU A 144 1.73 1.40 -33.41
N SER A 145 2.73 0.62 -33.00
CA SER A 145 3.64 -0.07 -33.91
C SER A 145 3.13 -1.44 -34.37
N VAL A 146 2.00 -1.89 -33.86
CA VAL A 146 1.38 -3.18 -34.21
C VAL A 146 -0.03 -2.92 -34.68
N SER A 147 -0.48 -3.61 -35.73
CA SER A 147 -1.83 -3.42 -36.23
C SER A 147 -2.87 -3.87 -35.19
N ARG A 148 -4.06 -3.25 -35.21
CA ARG A 148 -5.15 -3.65 -34.31
C ARG A 148 -5.61 -5.08 -34.59
N TRP A 149 -5.53 -5.53 -35.83
CA TRP A 149 -5.87 -6.89 -36.23
C TRP A 149 -4.90 -7.90 -35.63
N ASP A 150 -3.58 -7.67 -35.75
CA ASP A 150 -2.57 -8.57 -35.16
C ASP A 150 -2.74 -8.65 -33.63
N GLN A 151 -3.06 -7.52 -32.97
CA GLN A 151 -3.35 -7.48 -31.54
C GLN A 151 -4.62 -8.29 -31.16
N ILE A 152 -5.65 -8.29 -32.00
CA ILE A 152 -6.87 -9.08 -31.79
C ILE A 152 -6.55 -10.56 -31.94
N GLU A 153 -5.86 -10.94 -33.01
CA GLU A 153 -5.52 -12.33 -33.30
C GLU A 153 -4.68 -12.94 -32.17
N GLU A 154 -3.70 -12.21 -31.64
CA GLU A 154 -2.89 -12.67 -30.51
C GLU A 154 -3.72 -12.87 -29.24
N LEU A 155 -4.58 -11.91 -28.90
CA LEU A 155 -5.44 -12.02 -27.71
C LEU A 155 -6.42 -13.20 -27.85
N GLU A 156 -6.94 -13.46 -29.05
CA GLU A 156 -7.79 -14.62 -29.31
C GLU A 156 -7.01 -15.94 -29.31
N ALA A 157 -5.77 -15.96 -29.81
CA ALA A 157 -4.90 -17.13 -29.73
C ALA A 157 -4.62 -17.50 -28.27
N VAL A 158 -4.30 -16.51 -27.43
CA VAL A 158 -4.12 -16.71 -25.99
C VAL A 158 -5.40 -17.24 -25.34
N ALA A 159 -6.57 -16.69 -25.66
CA ALA A 159 -7.85 -17.17 -25.14
C ALA A 159 -8.17 -18.61 -25.57
N ARG A 160 -7.71 -19.02 -26.76
CA ARG A 160 -7.80 -20.40 -27.27
C ARG A 160 -6.70 -21.32 -26.75
N GLY A 161 -5.80 -20.84 -25.89
CA GLY A 161 -4.68 -21.62 -25.35
C GLY A 161 -3.58 -21.92 -26.37
N GLU A 162 -3.56 -21.21 -27.49
CA GLU A 162 -2.56 -21.32 -28.54
C GLU A 162 -1.44 -20.33 -28.27
N ARG A 163 -0.27 -20.81 -27.83
CA ARG A 163 0.94 -19.99 -27.77
C ARG A 163 1.78 -20.25 -29.01
N THR A 164 2.05 -19.21 -29.78
CA THR A 164 3.00 -19.25 -30.89
C THR A 164 4.41 -19.01 -30.35
N ARG A 165 5.26 -20.04 -30.39
CA ARG A 165 6.71 -19.87 -30.19
C ARG A 165 7.36 -19.85 -31.57
N GLY A 166 7.55 -18.65 -32.12
CA GLY A 166 8.04 -18.49 -33.50
C GLY A 166 7.01 -18.96 -34.53
N ARG A 167 7.41 -19.81 -35.49
CA ARG A 167 6.54 -20.30 -36.58
C ARG A 167 5.66 -21.50 -36.19
N GLN A 168 5.64 -21.91 -34.92
CA GLN A 168 4.91 -23.10 -34.46
C GLN A 168 3.86 -22.75 -33.41
N VAL A 169 2.62 -23.20 -33.67
CA VAL A 169 1.48 -23.11 -32.73
C VAL A 169 1.55 -24.29 -31.77
N VAL A 170 1.78 -24.03 -30.48
CA VAL A 170 1.71 -25.07 -29.43
C VAL A 170 0.33 -25.00 -28.78
N ARG A 171 -0.45 -26.08 -28.90
CA ARG A 171 -1.72 -26.26 -28.20
C ARG A 171 -1.44 -26.91 -26.84
N VAL A 172 -1.77 -26.24 -25.75
CA VAL A 172 -1.67 -26.83 -24.42
C VAL A 172 -2.98 -27.60 -24.16
N ALA A 173 -2.94 -28.92 -24.31
CA ALA A 173 -4.04 -29.78 -23.89
C ALA A 173 -4.04 -29.89 -22.36
N ALA A 174 -5.19 -29.63 -21.74
CA ALA A 174 -5.43 -29.93 -20.33
C ALA A 174 -5.94 -31.37 -20.20
N GLY A 175 -5.17 -32.24 -19.55
CA GLY A 175 -5.63 -33.53 -19.01
C GLY A 175 -4.91 -34.77 -19.56
N ALA A 176 -3.94 -35.28 -18.80
CA ALA A 176 -3.67 -36.70 -18.56
C ALA A 176 -2.51 -36.83 -17.56
N ASP A 177 -2.81 -37.35 -16.37
CA ASP A 177 -1.80 -37.94 -15.47
C ASP A 177 -1.14 -39.12 -16.19
N ASP A 178 0.19 -39.20 -16.20
CA ASP A 178 0.92 -40.46 -16.13
C ASP A 178 2.41 -40.21 -15.78
N ASP A 179 2.86 -40.96 -14.79
CA ASP A 179 4.19 -40.96 -14.18
C ASP A 179 5.33 -41.29 -15.17
N ALA A 180 6.35 -40.44 -15.21
CA ALA A 180 7.72 -40.85 -15.53
C ALA A 180 8.75 -39.83 -14.98
N ALA A 181 9.50 -40.26 -13.96
CA ALA A 181 10.56 -39.50 -13.34
C ALA A 181 11.83 -39.43 -14.22
N VAL A 182 12.31 -38.22 -14.54
CA VAL A 182 13.73 -37.94 -14.84
C VAL A 182 14.11 -36.49 -14.47
N ALA A 183 15.00 -36.39 -13.46
CA ALA A 183 15.96 -35.31 -13.09
C ALA A 183 15.50 -33.86 -12.80
N PRO A 184 16.11 -33.18 -11.79
CA PRO A 184 15.72 -31.84 -11.37
C PRO A 184 16.47 -30.81 -12.21
N ASP A 185 15.75 -29.98 -12.96
CA ASP A 185 16.30 -28.74 -13.46
C ASP A 185 15.46 -27.54 -13.00
N ASN A 186 16.21 -26.50 -12.69
CA ASN A 186 15.93 -25.35 -11.87
C ASN A 186 15.02 -24.34 -12.58
N ASP A 187 13.79 -24.14 -12.11
CA ASP A 187 13.17 -22.80 -12.09
C ASP A 187 11.90 -22.78 -11.20
N GLY A 188 11.93 -21.92 -10.18
CA GLY A 188 10.79 -21.68 -9.29
C GLY A 188 9.60 -21.00 -9.99
N PRO A 189 8.46 -20.82 -9.30
CA PRO A 189 7.19 -20.45 -9.92
C PRO A 189 7.20 -18.97 -10.36
N ARG A 190 7.72 -18.71 -11.57
CA ARG A 190 7.51 -17.45 -12.26
C ARG A 190 6.07 -17.38 -12.74
N SER A 191 5.32 -16.66 -11.93
CA SER A 191 3.97 -16.14 -12.11
C SER A 191 3.51 -16.05 -13.56
N ARG A 192 2.23 -16.43 -13.79
CA ARG A 192 1.42 -16.33 -15.01
C ARG A 192 1.34 -14.92 -15.66
N ARG A 193 2.19 -13.97 -15.26
CA ARG A 193 2.15 -12.55 -15.64
C ARG A 193 3.03 -12.19 -16.84
N ASP A 194 3.97 -13.06 -17.25
CA ASP A 194 4.94 -12.72 -18.30
C ASP A 194 4.52 -13.11 -19.73
N ALA A 195 3.35 -13.74 -19.91
CA ALA A 195 2.89 -14.20 -21.22
C ALA A 195 2.29 -13.10 -22.13
N VAL A 196 2.17 -11.86 -21.64
CA VAL A 196 1.62 -10.69 -22.38
C VAL A 196 2.70 -9.69 -22.81
N ALA A 197 3.97 -9.97 -22.54
CA ALA A 197 5.07 -9.01 -22.70
C ALA A 197 5.83 -9.07 -24.04
N ALA A 198 5.37 -9.85 -25.02
CA ALA A 198 6.18 -10.21 -26.19
C ALA A 198 5.74 -9.59 -27.53
N VAL A 199 5.29 -8.33 -27.60
CA VAL A 199 5.05 -7.65 -28.91
C VAL A 199 5.56 -6.21 -28.98
N ALA A 200 6.66 -5.92 -28.31
CA ALA A 200 7.34 -4.64 -28.52
C ALA A 200 8.80 -4.91 -28.84
N GLY A 201 9.13 -4.92 -30.14
CA GLY A 201 10.50 -4.73 -30.57
C GLY A 201 11.07 -3.42 -29.98
N PRO A 202 12.39 -3.23 -30.00
CA PRO A 202 13.05 -2.05 -29.40
C PRO A 202 12.59 -0.69 -29.95
N SER A 203 11.78 -0.66 -31.03
CA SER A 203 11.23 0.54 -31.69
C SER A 203 9.71 0.75 -31.49
N ALA A 204 9.05 0.02 -30.58
CA ALA A 204 7.61 0.19 -30.37
C ALA A 204 7.28 1.60 -29.82
N THR A 205 6.32 2.28 -30.47
CA THR A 205 5.81 3.59 -30.07
C THR A 205 4.46 3.42 -29.38
N HIS A 206 4.34 3.91 -28.15
CA HIS A 206 3.11 3.82 -27.39
C HIS A 206 2.38 5.16 -27.31
N ARG A 207 1.05 5.07 -27.32
CA ARG A 207 0.15 6.18 -27.00
C ARG A 207 -0.48 5.93 -25.64
N LEU A 208 -0.48 6.95 -24.79
CA LEU A 208 -1.17 6.94 -23.51
C LEU A 208 -2.35 7.92 -23.52
N VAL A 209 -3.36 7.64 -22.72
CA VAL A 209 -4.34 8.65 -22.27
C VAL A 209 -4.00 8.99 -20.84
N LEU A 210 -3.71 10.26 -20.57
CA LEU A 210 -3.33 10.75 -19.25
C LEU A 210 -4.45 11.61 -18.68
N GLN A 211 -4.57 11.63 -17.35
CA GLN A 211 -5.51 12.48 -16.64
C GLN A 211 -4.83 13.21 -15.48
N ASP A 212 -5.10 14.50 -15.30
CA ASP A 212 -4.62 15.27 -14.14
C ASP A 212 -5.57 15.21 -12.95
N CYS A 213 -5.20 15.87 -11.84
CA CYS A 213 -6.01 15.93 -10.62
C CYS A 213 -7.35 16.68 -10.76
N ARG A 214 -7.52 17.47 -11.84
CA ARG A 214 -8.78 18.17 -12.15
C ARG A 214 -9.66 17.34 -13.09
N GLY A 215 -9.23 16.13 -13.46
CA GLY A 215 -9.94 15.26 -14.38
C GLY A 215 -9.72 15.58 -15.85
N ASN A 216 -8.88 16.57 -16.19
CA ASN A 216 -8.56 16.92 -17.57
C ASN A 216 -7.82 15.76 -18.22
N ARG A 217 -8.21 15.39 -19.44
CA ARG A 217 -7.62 14.29 -20.18
C ARG A 217 -6.78 14.80 -21.35
N VAL A 218 -5.67 14.12 -21.62
CA VAL A 218 -4.79 14.44 -22.74
C VAL A 218 -4.20 13.17 -23.34
N TYR A 219 -3.99 13.18 -24.65
CA TYR A 219 -3.17 12.14 -25.30
C TYR A 219 -1.69 12.40 -25.06
N ALA A 220 -0.92 11.34 -24.93
CA ALA A 220 0.52 11.41 -24.87
C ALA A 220 1.13 10.37 -25.80
N VAL A 221 2.25 10.71 -26.44
CA VAL A 221 2.97 9.81 -27.34
C VAL A 221 4.41 9.71 -26.89
N GLU A 222 4.91 8.48 -26.84
CA GLU A 222 6.31 8.16 -26.57
C GLU A 222 7.20 8.65 -27.73
N LEU A 223 7.81 9.83 -27.58
CA LEU A 223 8.70 10.42 -28.60
C LEU A 223 10.11 9.81 -28.54
N ARG A 224 10.57 9.49 -27.33
CA ARG A 224 11.81 8.75 -27.06
C ARG A 224 11.48 7.57 -26.17
N ARG A 225 12.21 6.47 -26.34
CA ARG A 225 11.95 5.23 -25.62
C ARG A 225 12.00 5.42 -24.11
N ILE A 226 10.97 4.91 -23.43
CA ILE A 226 10.89 4.82 -21.98
C ILE A 226 10.57 3.35 -21.66
N ASP A 227 11.53 2.62 -21.09
CA ASP A 227 11.44 1.15 -20.94
C ASP A 227 10.22 0.65 -20.15
N ARG A 228 9.73 1.50 -19.24
CA ARG A 228 8.56 1.25 -18.40
C ARG A 228 7.23 1.51 -19.12
N ILE A 229 7.25 2.14 -20.29
CA ILE A 229 6.06 2.37 -21.12
C ILE A 229 5.86 1.20 -22.08
N GLY A 230 4.69 0.57 -21.97
CA GLY A 230 4.26 -0.47 -22.88
C GLY A 230 3.08 -1.28 -22.37
N ILE A 231 2.44 -2.00 -23.27
CA ILE A 231 1.41 -2.97 -22.91
C ILE A 231 2.01 -4.04 -21.99
N GLY A 232 1.33 -4.35 -20.89
CA GLY A 232 1.81 -5.30 -19.88
C GLY A 232 2.90 -4.75 -18.96
N LYS A 233 3.45 -3.57 -19.25
CA LYS A 233 4.43 -2.88 -18.40
C LYS A 233 3.79 -1.71 -17.64
N THR A 234 3.05 -0.88 -18.36
CA THR A 234 2.33 0.28 -17.81
C THR A 234 1.02 -0.19 -17.20
N ASN A 235 0.76 0.22 -15.96
CA ASN A 235 -0.50 -0.08 -15.32
C ASN A 235 -1.53 1.03 -15.55
N ILE A 236 -2.80 0.66 -15.64
CA ILE A 236 -3.90 1.62 -15.57
C ILE A 236 -4.01 2.16 -14.14
N GLY A 237 -4.18 3.48 -14.03
CA GLY A 237 -4.09 4.25 -12.79
C GLY A 237 -2.66 4.56 -12.36
N GLU A 238 -1.63 4.12 -13.10
CA GLU A 238 -0.22 4.40 -12.78
C GLU A 238 0.03 5.90 -12.71
N LYS A 239 0.70 6.35 -11.65
CA LYS A 239 1.06 7.75 -11.46
C LYS A 239 2.34 8.07 -12.22
N MET A 240 2.34 9.21 -12.88
CA MET A 240 3.46 9.73 -13.63
C MET A 240 3.63 11.21 -13.34
N LEU A 241 4.89 11.66 -13.32
CA LEU A 241 5.26 13.06 -13.19
C LEU A 241 5.74 13.57 -14.55
N LEU A 242 5.07 14.59 -15.06
CA LEU A 242 5.53 15.39 -16.19
C LEU A 242 6.30 16.59 -15.64
N ARG A 243 7.60 16.66 -15.90
CA ARG A 243 8.45 17.77 -15.40
C ARG A 243 8.16 19.07 -16.14
N ALA A 244 8.43 20.19 -15.49
CA ALA A 244 8.54 21.47 -16.16
C ALA A 244 9.46 21.37 -17.39
N GLY A 245 9.04 21.97 -18.49
CA GLY A 245 9.72 21.88 -19.78
C GLY A 245 9.19 20.77 -20.70
N THR A 246 8.34 19.85 -20.22
CA THR A 246 7.67 18.84 -21.06
C THR A 246 6.93 19.52 -22.21
N VAL A 247 7.11 19.02 -23.43
CA VAL A 247 6.52 19.61 -24.63
C VAL A 247 5.12 19.05 -24.84
N VAL A 248 4.19 19.95 -25.15
CA VAL A 248 2.84 19.65 -25.62
C VAL A 248 2.68 20.27 -27.00
N ALA A 249 2.31 19.48 -27.99
CA ALA A 249 2.04 19.97 -29.34
C ALA A 249 0.69 19.46 -29.81
N ARG A 250 -0.16 20.36 -30.32
CA ARG A 250 -1.50 20.03 -30.87
C ARG A 250 -2.33 19.18 -29.91
N GLY A 251 -2.37 19.58 -28.64
CA GLY A 251 -3.09 18.85 -27.59
C GLY A 251 -2.53 17.47 -27.24
N THR A 252 -1.29 17.15 -27.63
CA THR A 252 -0.62 15.88 -27.31
C THR A 252 0.67 16.13 -26.54
N VAL A 253 0.86 15.43 -25.42
CA VAL A 253 2.10 15.45 -24.65
C VAL A 253 3.15 14.59 -25.33
N LEU A 254 4.34 15.14 -25.57
CA LEU A 254 5.47 14.43 -26.15
C LEU A 254 6.36 13.89 -25.03
N LEU A 255 6.29 12.59 -24.79
CA LEU A 255 6.98 11.95 -23.68
C LEU A 255 8.43 11.62 -24.06
N THR A 256 9.35 12.04 -23.20
CA THR A 256 10.77 11.72 -23.30
C THR A 256 11.30 11.29 -21.92
N PRO A 257 12.34 10.45 -21.84
CA PRO A 257 12.84 9.95 -20.55
C PRO A 257 13.37 11.06 -19.63
N GLU A 258 13.74 12.22 -20.20
CA GLU A 258 14.24 13.36 -19.43
C GLU A 258 13.11 14.15 -18.74
N THR A 259 11.90 14.11 -19.30
CA THR A 259 10.77 14.95 -18.86
C THR A 259 9.63 14.15 -18.24
N CYS A 260 9.59 12.84 -18.47
CA CYS A 260 8.56 11.94 -17.98
C CYS A 260 9.13 10.94 -16.98
N LEU A 261 8.67 11.00 -15.72
CA LEU A 261 9.06 10.07 -14.66
C LEU A 261 7.86 9.22 -14.23
N PRO A 262 7.79 7.93 -14.61
CA PRO A 262 6.77 7.04 -14.09
C PRO A 262 7.04 6.74 -12.61
N LEU A 263 6.07 7.03 -11.75
CA LEU A 263 6.15 6.84 -10.30
C LEU A 263 5.65 5.44 -9.89
N GLY A 264 4.70 4.89 -10.65
CA GLY A 264 4.13 3.57 -10.41
C GLY A 264 2.76 3.60 -9.76
N GLY A 265 2.41 2.48 -9.12
CA GLY A 265 1.05 2.24 -8.65
C GLY A 265 0.12 1.76 -9.75
N ARG A 266 -1.09 1.39 -9.34
CA ARG A 266 -2.19 0.99 -10.21
C ARG A 266 -3.49 1.12 -9.43
N ILE A 267 -4.57 1.35 -10.15
CA ILE A 267 -5.92 1.24 -9.59
C ILE A 267 -6.44 -0.13 -10.02
N GLU A 268 -6.47 -1.08 -9.10
CA GLU A 268 -6.75 -2.50 -9.39
C GLU A 268 -8.03 -2.67 -10.22
N ALA A 269 -9.14 -2.09 -9.76
CA ALA A 269 -10.43 -2.15 -10.44
C ALA A 269 -10.38 -1.59 -11.87
N TRP A 270 -9.60 -0.53 -12.12
CA TRP A 270 -9.48 0.05 -13.46
C TRP A 270 -8.61 -0.81 -14.37
N HIS A 271 -7.53 -1.37 -13.82
CA HIS A 271 -6.62 -2.22 -14.58
C HIS A 271 -7.28 -3.54 -14.99
N GLU A 272 -7.99 -4.18 -14.07
CA GLU A 272 -8.76 -5.41 -14.35
C GLU A 272 -9.83 -5.13 -15.41
N ALA A 273 -10.68 -4.12 -15.20
CA ALA A 273 -11.70 -3.73 -16.15
C ALA A 273 -11.11 -3.40 -17.53
N TRP A 274 -9.99 -2.66 -17.58
CA TRP A 274 -9.30 -2.34 -18.83
C TRP A 274 -8.81 -3.59 -19.56
N ALA A 275 -8.21 -4.54 -18.85
CA ALA A 275 -7.64 -5.77 -19.41
C ALA A 275 -8.74 -6.67 -19.98
N GLU A 276 -9.83 -6.87 -19.23
CA GLU A 276 -10.97 -7.70 -19.63
C GLU A 276 -11.69 -7.16 -20.87
N SER A 277 -11.89 -5.84 -20.93
CA SER A 277 -12.63 -5.21 -22.02
C SER A 277 -11.76 -4.83 -23.23
N ARG A 278 -10.45 -5.10 -23.19
CA ARG A 278 -9.50 -4.70 -24.25
C ARG A 278 -9.79 -5.34 -25.60
N LEU A 279 -10.06 -6.65 -25.60
CA LEU A 279 -10.35 -7.39 -26.84
C LEU A 279 -11.60 -6.82 -27.52
N GLN A 280 -12.66 -6.58 -26.75
CA GLN A 280 -13.90 -6.02 -27.26
C GLN A 280 -13.68 -4.60 -27.83
N ARG A 281 -12.97 -3.73 -27.12
CA ARG A 281 -12.65 -2.37 -27.61
C ARG A 281 -11.90 -2.41 -28.95
N LEU A 282 -10.92 -3.31 -29.10
CA LEU A 282 -10.18 -3.44 -30.34
C LEU A 282 -11.09 -3.88 -31.50
N LYS A 283 -11.97 -4.85 -31.26
CA LYS A 283 -12.96 -5.31 -32.24
C LYS A 283 -13.93 -4.20 -32.65
N ASP A 284 -14.45 -3.45 -31.69
CA ASP A 284 -15.40 -2.35 -31.96
C ASP A 284 -14.77 -1.26 -32.82
N VAL A 285 -13.52 -0.87 -32.52
CA VAL A 285 -12.78 0.14 -33.30
C VAL A 285 -12.52 -0.31 -34.74
N VAL A 286 -12.29 -1.60 -34.94
CA VAL A 286 -12.04 -2.19 -36.25
C VAL A 286 -13.35 -2.38 -37.03
N GLY A 287 -14.40 -2.88 -36.38
CA GLY A 287 -15.73 -3.08 -36.97
C GLY A 287 -16.43 -1.76 -37.34
N GLY A 288 -16.26 -0.72 -36.52
CA GLY A 288 -16.78 0.63 -36.80
C GLY A 288 -16.08 1.34 -37.97
N ARG A 289 -14.90 0.88 -38.40
CA ARG A 289 -14.21 1.41 -39.60
C ARG A 289 -14.68 0.80 -40.92
N HIS A 290 -15.38 -0.35 -40.88
CA HIS A 290 -15.89 -1.01 -42.09
C HIS A 290 -17.30 -0.53 -42.50
N THR A 291 -17.94 0.31 -41.67
CA THR A 291 -19.30 0.83 -41.88
C THR A 291 -19.33 2.31 -42.29
N ARG A 292 -18.22 2.84 -42.81
CA ARG A 292 -18.15 4.18 -43.42
C ARG A 292 -17.59 4.11 -44.83
#